data_AF-A0A1S4AWL5-F1
#
_entry.id   AF-A0A1S4AWL5-F1
#
_cell.length_a   1.000
_cell.length_b   1.000
_cell.length_c   1.000
_cell.angle_alpha   90.00
_cell.angle_beta   90.00
_cell.angle_gamma   90.00
#
_symmetry.space_group_name_H-M   'P 1'
#
loop_
_entity.id
_entity.type
_entity.pdbx_description
1 polymer ?
#
loop_
_entity_poly.entity_id
_entity_poly.type
_entity_poly.pdbx_seq_one_letter_code
_entity_poly.pdbx_strand_id
1 'polypeptide(L)'
;NPSSKATDWRCWLSRPAIGSWRLGVETNKLRDWKMVPGACENYVGYYMVGQHYRHDCEAVADAAIKYATGLKLGGDGKDVWVFDIDETTLSNLPYYARSDVAFV
;
A
#
# COMPACT_ATOMS: atom_id res chain seq x y z
N ASN A 1 1.93 -30.48 3.14
CA ASN A 1 0.82 -30.36 2.18
C ASN A 1 1.26 -29.37 1.10
N PRO A 2 1.22 -29.67 -0.21
CA PRO A 2 1.93 -28.90 -1.23
C PRO A 2 1.28 -27.56 -1.64
N SER A 3 0.37 -27.03 -0.83
CA SER A 3 -0.39 -25.81 -1.14
C SER A 3 0.35 -24.49 -0.84
N SER A 4 1.60 -24.53 -0.35
CA SER A 4 2.40 -23.31 -0.09
C SER A 4 3.27 -22.86 -1.27
N LYS A 5 3.22 -23.55 -2.42
CA LYS A 5 4.09 -23.25 -3.58
C LYS A 5 3.44 -22.43 -4.70
N ALA A 6 2.19 -21.96 -4.53
CA ALA A 6 1.46 -21.26 -5.60
C ALA A 6 1.76 -19.74 -5.70
N THR A 7 2.55 -19.15 -4.80
CA THR A 7 2.84 -17.70 -4.77
C THR A 7 4.32 -17.34 -5.02
N ASP A 8 5.17 -18.34 -5.28
CA ASP A 8 6.64 -18.18 -5.34
C ASP A 8 7.19 -18.04 -6.78
N TRP A 9 6.66 -17.11 -7.57
CA TRP A 9 7.11 -16.92 -8.97
C TRP A 9 7.46 -15.46 -9.35
N ARG A 10 7.43 -14.50 -8.41
CA ARG A 10 7.75 -13.08 -8.71
C ARG A 10 8.88 -12.41 -7.90
N CYS A 11 9.38 -12.99 -6.80
CA CYS A 11 10.49 -12.38 -6.04
C CYS A 11 11.87 -13.05 -6.29
N TRP A 12 12.00 -13.95 -7.28
CA TRP A 12 13.30 -14.50 -7.69
C TRP A 12 13.79 -13.88 -9.01
N LEU A 13 15.00 -13.32 -8.94
CA LEU A 13 15.87 -12.83 -10.02
C LEU A 13 15.65 -11.37 -10.47
N SER A 14 16.58 -10.52 -9.99
CA SER A 14 16.90 -9.13 -10.38
C SER A 14 16.07 -8.01 -9.74
N ARG A 15 16.77 -6.93 -9.30
CA ARG A 15 16.25 -5.68 -8.73
C ARG A 15 14.94 -5.13 -9.36
N PRO A 16 14.68 -5.23 -10.68
CA PRO A 16 13.39 -4.79 -11.25
C PRO A 16 12.15 -5.60 -10.82
N ALA A 17 12.28 -6.85 -10.33
CA ALA A 17 11.12 -7.69 -10.00
C ALA A 17 10.39 -7.30 -8.70
N ILE A 18 11.09 -6.68 -7.74
CA ILE A 18 10.53 -6.40 -6.41
C ILE A 18 9.52 -5.23 -6.44
N GLY A 19 9.80 -4.18 -7.23
CA GLY A 19 8.84 -3.09 -7.45
C GLY A 19 7.59 -3.55 -8.20
N SER A 20 7.71 -4.56 -9.07
CA SER A 20 6.57 -5.15 -9.79
C SER A 20 5.61 -5.90 -8.86
N TRP A 21 6.08 -6.46 -7.75
CA TRP A 21 5.20 -7.08 -6.75
C TRP A 21 4.27 -6.01 -6.13
N ARG A 22 4.85 -4.93 -5.57
CA ARG A 22 4.07 -3.82 -4.99
C ARG A 22 3.10 -3.25 -6.03
N LEU A 23 3.59 -2.92 -7.22
CA LEU A 23 2.74 -2.40 -8.28
C LEU A 23 1.60 -3.37 -8.65
N GLY A 24 1.86 -4.68 -8.65
CA GLY A 24 0.85 -5.70 -8.87
C GLY A 24 -0.21 -5.73 -7.76
N VAL A 25 0.17 -5.52 -6.51
CA VAL A 25 -0.75 -5.39 -5.37
C VAL A 25 -1.60 -4.13 -5.50
N GLU A 26 -0.96 -2.96 -5.68
CA GLU A 26 -1.63 -1.65 -5.80
C GLU A 26 -2.62 -1.60 -6.98
N THR A 27 -2.29 -2.27 -8.09
CA THR A 27 -3.16 -2.34 -9.28
C THR A 27 -4.17 -3.47 -9.25
N ASN A 28 -4.32 -4.16 -8.11
CA ASN A 28 -5.26 -5.26 -7.91
C ASN A 28 -5.04 -6.43 -8.90
N LYS A 29 -3.81 -6.59 -9.41
CA LYS A 29 -3.39 -7.69 -10.29
C LYS A 29 -2.85 -8.89 -9.50
N LEU A 30 -2.33 -8.64 -8.30
CA LEU A 30 -1.99 -9.65 -7.30
C LEU A 30 -2.99 -9.51 -6.15
N ARG A 31 -3.75 -10.58 -5.89
CA ARG A 31 -4.86 -10.59 -4.94
C ARG A 31 -4.72 -11.75 -3.98
N ASP A 32 -5.41 -11.66 -2.85
CA ASP A 32 -5.53 -12.73 -1.84
C ASP A 32 -4.17 -13.24 -1.32
N TRP A 33 -3.14 -12.40 -1.37
CA TRP A 33 -1.87 -12.67 -0.72
C TRP A 33 -2.04 -12.52 0.78
N LYS A 34 -1.44 -13.44 1.55
CA LYS A 34 -1.61 -13.47 3.01
C LYS A 34 -0.54 -12.69 3.77
N MET A 35 0.65 -12.65 3.20
CA MET A 35 1.87 -12.13 3.80
C MET A 35 2.75 -11.56 2.69
N VAL A 36 3.56 -10.56 3.01
CA VAL A 36 4.58 -10.09 2.06
C VAL A 36 5.55 -11.25 1.81
N PRO A 37 5.91 -11.56 0.56
CA PRO A 37 6.92 -12.58 0.31
C PRO A 37 8.24 -12.18 0.99
N GLY A 38 8.89 -13.09 1.72
CA GLY A 38 10.12 -12.77 2.47
C GLY A 38 11.24 -12.18 1.61
N ALA A 39 11.35 -12.58 0.34
CA ALA A 39 12.30 -11.99 -0.60
C ALA A 39 12.04 -10.51 -0.93
N CYS A 40 10.84 -10.01 -0.64
CA CYS A 40 10.36 -8.66 -0.89
C CYS A 40 10.27 -7.82 0.41
N GLU A 41 10.51 -8.40 1.59
CA GLU A 41 10.41 -7.76 2.93
C GLU A 41 11.28 -6.51 3.06
N ASN A 42 12.58 -6.63 2.78
CA ASN A 42 13.51 -5.49 2.88
C ASN A 42 13.08 -4.31 2.01
N TYR A 43 12.59 -4.59 0.79
CA TYR A 43 12.10 -3.53 -0.09
C TYR A 43 10.86 -2.84 0.48
N VAL A 44 9.90 -3.61 0.99
CA VAL A 44 8.70 -3.03 1.62
C VAL A 44 9.11 -2.20 2.83
N GLY A 45 10.04 -2.67 3.65
CA GLY A 45 10.58 -1.88 4.76
C GLY A 45 11.19 -0.55 4.32
N TYR A 46 12.06 -0.56 3.30
CA TYR A 46 12.62 0.68 2.75
C TYR A 46 11.57 1.60 2.11
N TYR A 47 10.56 1.04 1.46
CA TYR A 47 9.48 1.82 0.86
C TYR A 47 8.61 2.50 1.92
N MET A 48 8.19 1.75 2.94
CA MET A 48 7.28 2.19 3.99
C MET A 48 7.93 3.14 5.00
N VAL A 49 9.18 2.87 5.40
CA VAL A 49 9.91 3.69 6.39
C VAL A 49 10.70 4.83 5.71
N GLY A 50 11.00 4.69 4.42
CA GLY A 50 11.62 5.74 3.62
C GLY A 50 10.64 6.83 3.18
N GLN A 51 11.08 7.68 2.25
CA GLN A 51 10.27 8.80 1.76
C GLN A 51 9.25 8.38 0.68
N HIS A 52 9.39 7.20 0.09
CA HIS A 52 8.57 6.81 -1.06
C HIS A 52 7.09 6.64 -0.69
N TYR A 53 6.77 5.91 0.38
CA TYR A 53 5.38 5.79 0.84
C TYR A 53 4.77 7.14 1.17
N ARG A 54 5.54 8.05 1.79
CA ARG A 54 5.09 9.40 2.10
C ARG A 54 4.77 10.22 0.84
N HIS A 55 5.66 10.24 -0.14
CA HIS A 55 5.42 10.96 -1.40
C HIS A 55 4.23 10.40 -2.19
N ASP A 56 4.06 9.07 -2.20
CA ASP A 56 2.91 8.44 -2.85
C ASP A 56 1.60 8.86 -2.13
N CYS A 57 1.58 8.90 -0.79
CA CYS A 57 0.43 9.39 -0.02
C CYS A 57 0.12 10.87 -0.28
N GLU A 58 1.16 11.73 -0.30
CA GLU A 58 1.03 13.16 -0.60
C GLU A 58 0.43 13.37 -2.00
N ALA A 59 0.90 12.63 -3.01
CA ALA A 59 0.38 12.73 -4.36
C ALA A 59 -1.11 12.35 -4.47
N VAL A 60 -1.55 11.30 -3.75
CA VAL A 60 -2.96 10.88 -3.73
C VAL A 60 -3.82 11.90 -2.98
N ALA A 61 -3.33 12.42 -1.84
CA ALA A 61 -4.03 13.45 -1.08
C ALA A 61 -4.21 14.74 -1.89
N ASP A 62 -3.17 15.18 -2.60
CA ASP A 62 -3.23 16.36 -3.46
C ASP A 62 -4.24 16.17 -4.60
N ALA A 63 -4.28 15.00 -5.23
CA ALA A 63 -5.26 14.67 -6.26
C ALA A 63 -6.70 14.71 -5.71
N ALA A 64 -6.91 14.15 -4.51
CA ALA A 64 -8.19 14.17 -3.83
C ALA A 64 -8.65 15.60 -3.48
N ILE A 65 -7.77 16.42 -2.88
CA ILE A 65 -8.05 17.82 -2.56
C ILE A 65 -8.37 18.63 -3.82
N LYS A 66 -7.59 18.44 -4.89
CA LYS A 66 -7.82 19.12 -6.18
C LYS A 66 -9.19 18.74 -6.76
N TYR A 67 -9.60 17.48 -6.66
CA TYR A 67 -10.93 17.05 -7.07
C TYR A 67 -12.00 17.71 -6.20
N ALA A 68 -11.86 17.63 -4.87
CA ALA A 68 -12.79 18.19 -3.89
C ALA A 68 -13.08 19.68 -4.13
N THR A 69 -12.01 20.46 -4.28
CA THR A 69 -12.05 21.92 -4.45
C THR A 69 -12.63 22.34 -5.80
N GLY A 70 -12.62 21.44 -6.80
CA GLY A 70 -13.20 21.68 -8.13
C GLY A 70 -14.70 21.38 -8.22
N LEU A 71 -15.32 20.81 -7.19
CA LEU A 71 -16.74 20.45 -7.22
C LEU A 71 -17.65 21.66 -6.93
N LYS A 72 -18.77 21.73 -7.65
CA LYS A 72 -19.89 22.60 -7.28
C LYS A 72 -20.86 21.81 -6.41
N LEU A 73 -20.81 22.07 -5.11
CA LEU A 73 -21.65 21.42 -4.11
C LEU A 73 -23.09 21.93 -4.13
N GLY A 74 -24.02 21.11 -3.64
CA GLY A 74 -25.47 21.39 -3.68
C GLY A 74 -25.92 22.49 -2.71
N GLY A 75 -25.13 22.78 -1.67
CA GLY A 75 -25.41 23.79 -0.65
C GLY A 75 -26.47 23.37 0.38
N ASP A 76 -26.93 22.11 0.35
CA ASP A 76 -27.91 21.55 1.27
C ASP A 76 -27.27 20.89 2.51
N GLY A 77 -25.93 20.89 2.58
CA GLY A 77 -25.15 20.33 3.68
C GLY A 77 -25.11 18.80 3.72
N LYS A 78 -25.46 18.12 2.63
CA LYS A 78 -25.52 16.64 2.56
C LYS A 78 -24.36 15.99 1.81
N ASP A 79 -23.42 16.80 1.32
CA ASP A 79 -22.21 16.30 0.67
C ASP A 79 -21.25 15.71 1.72
N VAL A 80 -20.81 14.47 1.51
CA VAL A 80 -19.98 13.72 2.46
C VAL A 80 -18.76 13.12 1.76
N TRP A 81 -17.63 13.13 2.46
CA TRP A 81 -16.43 12.38 2.10
C TRP A 81 -16.21 11.26 3.12
N VAL A 82 -16.09 10.03 2.65
CA VAL A 82 -15.87 8.86 3.51
C VAL A 82 -14.40 8.52 3.51
N PHE A 83 -13.85 8.31 4.70
CA PHE A 83 -12.46 7.91 4.92
C PHE A 83 -12.44 6.55 5.62
N ASP A 84 -11.54 5.69 5.17
CA ASP A 84 -11.14 4.52 5.95
C ASP A 84 -10.20 4.95 7.09
N ILE A 85 -10.03 4.08 8.09
CA ILE A 85 -9.20 4.35 9.27
C ILE A 85 -7.78 3.82 9.03
N ASP A 86 -7.64 2.50 9.03
CA ASP A 86 -6.35 1.82 9.00
C ASP A 86 -5.64 2.05 7.65
N GLU A 87 -4.35 2.36 7.70
CA GLU A 87 -3.48 2.67 6.56
C GLU A 87 -3.94 3.85 5.67
N THR A 88 -5.00 4.57 6.09
CA THR A 88 -5.60 5.67 5.33
C THR A 88 -5.56 6.98 6.11
N THR A 89 -6.18 7.03 7.30
CA THR A 89 -6.13 8.21 8.19
C THR A 89 -5.28 7.96 9.43
N LEU A 90 -5.06 6.69 9.79
CA LEU A 90 -4.18 6.24 10.86
C LEU A 90 -3.19 5.21 10.32
N SER A 91 -1.90 5.35 10.66
CA SER A 91 -0.87 4.42 10.21
C SER A 91 -0.56 3.36 11.26
N ASN A 92 -0.64 2.08 10.89
CA ASN A 92 -0.16 0.97 11.69
C ASN A 92 1.32 0.65 11.42
N LEU A 93 2.04 1.51 10.69
CA LEU A 93 3.45 1.31 10.37
C LEU A 93 4.33 1.05 11.61
N PRO A 94 4.16 1.74 12.76
CA PRO A 94 4.95 1.43 13.96
C PRO A 94 4.74 0.01 14.47
N TYR A 95 3.54 -0.56 14.28
CA TYR A 95 3.23 -1.93 14.69
C TYR A 95 3.90 -2.97 13.79
N TYR A 96 3.88 -2.77 12.46
CA TYR A 96 4.51 -3.67 11.48
C TYR A 96 6.03 -3.53 11.42
N ALA A 97 6.59 -2.39 11.83
CA ALA A 97 8.04 -2.19 11.88
C ALA A 97 8.73 -2.90 13.06
N ARG A 98 7.98 -3.54 13.97
CA ARG A 98 8.55 -4.26 15.12
C ARG A 98 9.18 -5.57 14.66
N SER A 99 10.31 -5.96 15.25
CA SER A 99 11.05 -7.17 14.87
C SER A 99 10.34 -8.49 15.17
N ASP A 100 9.35 -8.48 16.08
CA ASP A 100 8.56 -9.64 16.48
C ASP A 100 7.30 -9.85 15.62
N VAL A 101 6.95 -8.86 14.78
CA VAL A 101 5.87 -8.94 13.79
C VAL A 101 6.46 -8.97 12.39
N ALA A 102 7.32 -7.98 12.12
CA ALA A 102 7.89 -7.65 10.82
C ALA A 102 6.83 -7.42 9.75
N PHE A 103 7.22 -7.07 8.52
CA PHE A 103 6.30 -6.94 7.39
C PHE A 103 5.81 -8.32 6.90
N VAL A 104 5.59 -9.26 7.81
CA VAL A 104 5.35 -10.70 7.57
C VAL A 104 3.86 -10.97 7.71
#